data_AF-M0GMU3-F1
#
_entry.id   AF-M0GMU3-F1
#
_cell.length_a   1.000
_cell.length_b   1.000
_cell.length_c   1.000
_cell.angle_alpha   90.00
_cell.angle_beta   90.00
_cell.angle_gamma   90.00
#
_symmetry.space_group_name_H-M   'P 1'
#
loop_
_entity.id
_entity.type
_entity.pdbx_description
1 polymer ?
#
loop_
_entity_poly.entity_id
_entity_poly.type
_entity_poly.pdbx_seq_one_letter_code
_entity_poly.pdbx_strand_id
1 'polypeptide(L)'
;MTLSLDATQLDRYSRHIIMDEVGPEGQERLLSARVVVVGAGGLGAPAIEYLAAVGVGELVVVDDDVVERSNLQRQVIHRDDDVGVAKAESAAAFVRGLNPDVSVEPVEARVDKSNVHEVVASADVVVDASDNFPTRYLLNDVCRFEGIPLVHGAIYKFEGQATTLVPEGPCYRCLFAEAPEPGTVPDCATTGVLGVLPGTVGCIQATEAMKILLDEGEVLDGRLLFYDAMDMTFETVPYRKNPDCPVCGEGGVDSIEDIDYVESCAISLD
;
A
#
# COMPACT_ATOMS: atom_id res chain seq x y z
N MET A 1 -24.18 -7.38 15.57
CA MET A 1 -24.66 -6.24 16.37
C MET A 1 -25.54 -5.40 15.46
N THR A 2 -26.57 -4.73 15.97
CA THR A 2 -27.40 -3.87 15.11
C THR A 2 -26.62 -2.58 14.81
N LEU A 3 -26.41 -2.32 13.53
CA LEU A 3 -25.74 -1.14 13.00
C LEU A 3 -26.15 0.13 13.76
N SER A 4 -25.17 0.86 14.29
CA SER A 4 -25.37 2.16 14.94
C SER A 4 -24.63 3.26 14.17
N LEU A 5 -24.90 3.37 12.86
CA LEU A 5 -24.50 4.54 12.10
C LEU A 5 -25.44 5.71 12.43
N ASP A 6 -24.89 6.89 12.64
CA ASP A 6 -25.70 8.09 12.77
C ASP A 6 -26.29 8.53 11.41
N ALA A 7 -27.17 9.53 11.42
CA ALA A 7 -27.82 10.00 10.20
C ALA A 7 -26.84 10.56 9.15
N THR A 8 -25.73 11.16 9.59
CA THR A 8 -24.70 11.71 8.71
C THR A 8 -23.87 10.60 8.08
N GLN A 9 -23.49 9.59 8.85
CA GLN A 9 -22.80 8.40 8.34
C GLN A 9 -23.67 7.61 7.37
N LEU A 10 -24.96 7.43 7.69
CA LEU A 10 -25.91 6.78 6.77
C LEU A 10 -26.06 7.53 5.45
N ASP A 11 -26.09 8.87 5.47
CA ASP A 11 -26.15 9.68 4.25
C ASP A 11 -24.86 9.50 3.42
N ARG A 12 -23.69 9.64 4.07
CA ARG A 12 -22.36 9.52 3.45
C ARG A 12 -22.15 8.15 2.79
N TYR A 13 -22.42 7.06 3.50
CA TYR A 13 -22.15 5.69 3.04
C TYR A 13 -23.35 5.02 2.37
N SER A 14 -24.44 5.75 2.13
CA SER A 14 -25.68 5.22 1.56
C SER A 14 -25.49 4.42 0.28
N ARG A 15 -24.50 4.78 -0.56
CA ARG A 15 -24.21 4.09 -1.83
C ARG A 15 -23.49 2.76 -1.65
N HIS A 16 -22.72 2.59 -0.58
CA HIS A 16 -22.11 1.31 -0.22
C HIS A 16 -23.12 0.39 0.48
N ILE A 17 -23.89 0.93 1.43
CA ILE A 17 -24.82 0.16 2.25
C ILE A 17 -25.91 -0.55 1.41
N ILE A 18 -26.25 -0.03 0.23
CA ILE A 18 -27.22 -0.66 -0.67
C ILE A 18 -26.64 -1.77 -1.56
N MET A 19 -25.32 -1.91 -1.63
CA MET A 19 -24.66 -2.98 -2.40
C MET A 19 -24.68 -4.26 -1.58
N ASP A 20 -25.07 -5.39 -2.19
CA ASP A 20 -25.18 -6.66 -1.46
C ASP A 20 -23.82 -7.13 -0.94
N GLU A 21 -22.74 -6.88 -1.68
CA GLU A 21 -21.35 -7.25 -1.35
C GLU A 21 -20.73 -6.35 -0.26
N VAL A 22 -21.34 -5.22 0.08
CA VAL A 22 -20.86 -4.35 1.16
C VAL A 22 -21.88 -4.35 2.29
N GLY A 23 -23.09 -3.88 2.00
CA GLY A 23 -24.18 -3.84 2.95
C GLY A 23 -23.85 -3.00 4.20
N PRO A 24 -24.75 -3.04 5.18
CA PRO A 24 -24.50 -2.49 6.51
C PRO A 24 -23.24 -3.09 7.16
N GLU A 25 -23.12 -4.43 7.15
CA GLU A 25 -22.07 -5.15 7.88
C GLU A 25 -20.67 -4.91 7.30
N GLY A 26 -20.52 -4.86 5.97
CA GLY A 26 -19.25 -4.52 5.34
C GLY A 26 -18.84 -3.07 5.60
N GLN A 27 -19.79 -2.12 5.64
CA GLN A 27 -19.47 -0.75 6.02
C GLN A 27 -19.02 -0.64 7.49
N GLU A 28 -19.61 -1.42 8.41
CA GLU A 28 -19.16 -1.50 9.80
C GLU A 28 -17.74 -2.10 9.91
N ARG A 29 -17.43 -3.10 9.08
CA ARG A 29 -16.07 -3.65 8.97
C ARG A 29 -15.07 -2.60 8.51
N LEU A 30 -15.40 -1.83 7.46
CA LEU A 30 -14.55 -0.73 6.99
C LEU A 30 -14.31 0.30 8.10
N LEU A 31 -15.36 0.74 8.79
CA LEU A 31 -15.26 1.72 9.89
C LEU A 31 -14.50 1.20 11.12
N SER A 32 -14.34 -0.12 11.25
CA SER A 32 -13.57 -0.76 12.32
C SER A 32 -12.16 -1.14 11.88
N ALA A 33 -11.84 -1.02 10.59
CA ALA A 33 -10.58 -1.47 10.02
C ALA A 33 -9.46 -0.45 10.24
N ARG A 34 -8.24 -0.98 10.38
CA ARG A 34 -7.00 -0.22 10.44
C ARG A 34 -6.10 -0.55 9.25
N VAL A 35 -5.79 0.46 8.45
CA VAL A 35 -4.91 0.34 7.28
C VAL A 35 -3.67 1.21 7.45
N VAL A 36 -2.50 0.62 7.21
CA VAL A 36 -1.22 1.34 7.19
C VAL A 36 -0.82 1.58 5.73
N VAL A 37 -0.63 2.84 5.35
CA VAL A 37 -0.14 3.23 4.03
C VAL A 37 1.29 3.75 4.17
N VAL A 38 2.25 3.02 3.59
CA VAL A 38 3.66 3.42 3.58
C VAL A 38 3.97 4.14 2.29
N GLY A 39 4.19 5.45 2.39
CA GLY A 39 4.34 6.39 1.29
C GLY A 39 3.05 7.19 1.04
N ALA A 40 3.14 8.51 1.16
CA ALA A 40 2.11 9.49 0.78
C ALA A 40 2.41 10.12 -0.59
N GLY A 41 3.16 9.41 -1.44
CA GLY A 41 3.57 9.84 -2.77
C GLY A 41 2.51 9.67 -3.85
N GLY A 42 2.95 9.45 -5.09
CA GLY A 42 2.01 9.36 -6.23
C GLY A 42 1.06 8.15 -6.16
N LEU A 43 1.54 7.03 -5.62
CA LEU A 43 0.74 5.84 -5.37
C LEU A 43 -0.13 5.99 -4.11
N GLY A 44 0.47 6.51 -3.04
CA GLY A 44 -0.18 6.68 -1.75
C GLY A 44 -1.31 7.69 -1.78
N ALA A 45 -1.16 8.79 -2.53
CA ALA A 45 -2.17 9.85 -2.63
C ALA A 45 -3.58 9.33 -2.99
N PRO A 46 -3.79 8.67 -4.15
CA PRO A 46 -5.10 8.10 -4.47
C PRO A 46 -5.52 6.97 -3.52
N ALA A 47 -4.57 6.18 -2.99
CA ALA A 47 -4.90 5.11 -2.05
C ALA A 47 -5.50 5.67 -0.75
N ILE A 48 -4.83 6.65 -0.15
CA ILE A 48 -5.28 7.39 1.03
C ILE A 48 -6.61 8.08 0.76
N GLU A 49 -6.74 8.74 -0.40
CA GLU A 49 -7.97 9.43 -0.79
C GLU A 49 -9.19 8.50 -0.78
N TYR A 50 -9.10 7.36 -1.48
CA TYR A 50 -10.23 6.46 -1.59
C TYR A 50 -10.47 5.67 -0.30
N LEU A 51 -9.44 5.22 0.42
CA LEU A 51 -9.59 4.53 1.71
C LEU A 51 -10.26 5.45 2.75
N ALA A 52 -9.89 6.73 2.78
CA ALA A 52 -10.56 7.71 3.62
C ALA A 52 -12.01 7.97 3.17
N ALA A 53 -12.25 8.12 1.86
CA ALA A 53 -13.59 8.38 1.32
C ALA A 53 -14.58 7.27 1.66
N VAL A 54 -14.15 6.00 1.60
CA VAL A 54 -15.00 4.83 1.87
C VAL A 54 -15.18 4.54 3.35
N GLY A 55 -14.52 5.30 4.23
CA GLY A 55 -14.67 5.21 5.68
C GLY A 55 -13.89 4.05 6.30
N VAL A 56 -12.64 3.82 5.87
CA VAL A 56 -11.72 2.99 6.66
C VAL A 56 -11.49 3.69 8.01
N GLY A 57 -11.78 3.01 9.12
CA GLY A 57 -11.86 3.61 10.45
C GLY A 57 -10.58 4.29 10.92
N GLU A 58 -9.44 3.64 10.72
CA GLU A 58 -8.13 4.15 11.10
C GLU A 58 -7.14 4.04 9.92
N LEU A 59 -6.53 5.17 9.57
CA LEU A 59 -5.45 5.25 8.61
C LEU A 59 -4.15 5.68 9.30
N VAL A 60 -3.11 4.88 9.16
CA VAL A 60 -1.74 5.31 9.50
C VAL A 60 -1.02 5.65 8.20
N VAL A 61 -0.54 6.88 8.10
CA VAL A 61 0.18 7.35 6.90
C VAL A 61 1.63 7.60 7.27
N VAL A 62 2.53 6.82 6.67
CA VAL A 62 3.97 6.85 6.98
C VAL A 62 4.73 7.44 5.78
N ASP A 63 5.43 8.55 5.99
CA ASP A 63 6.28 9.16 4.95
C ASP A 63 7.33 10.07 5.62
N ASP A 64 8.59 10.00 5.18
CA ASP A 64 9.69 10.81 5.72
C ASP A 64 10.00 12.09 4.93
N ASP A 65 9.34 12.29 3.80
CA ASP A 65 9.57 13.45 2.95
C ASP A 65 8.64 14.63 3.30
N VAL A 66 8.96 15.77 2.69
CA VAL A 66 8.12 16.96 2.64
C VAL A 66 7.45 17.12 1.27
N VAL A 67 6.34 17.86 1.23
CA VAL A 67 5.67 18.20 -0.02
C VAL A 67 6.55 19.12 -0.86
N GLU A 68 6.76 18.75 -2.11
CA GLU A 68 7.49 19.56 -3.10
C GLU A 68 6.62 19.89 -4.29
N ARG A 69 6.76 21.11 -4.82
CA ARG A 69 5.98 21.58 -5.98
C ARG A 69 6.14 20.69 -7.22
N SER A 70 7.34 20.15 -7.44
CA SER A 70 7.67 19.19 -8.51
C SER A 70 6.82 17.90 -8.46
N ASN A 71 6.28 17.59 -7.28
CA ASN A 71 5.54 16.36 -7.04
C ASN A 71 4.02 16.53 -7.15
N LEU A 72 3.51 17.76 -7.09
CA LEU A 72 2.06 18.07 -7.13
C LEU A 72 1.37 17.62 -8.42
N GLN A 73 2.11 17.42 -9.51
CA GLN A 73 1.57 16.89 -10.78
C GLN A 73 1.03 15.45 -10.67
N ARG A 74 1.39 14.72 -9.61
CA ARG A 74 0.97 13.33 -9.37
C ARG A 74 0.57 13.00 -7.92
N GLN A 75 0.77 13.91 -6.98
CA GLN A 75 0.45 13.72 -5.54
C GLN A 75 -0.76 14.57 -5.17
N VAL A 76 -1.94 14.14 -5.63
CA VAL A 76 -3.14 15.00 -5.73
C VAL A 76 -3.85 15.31 -4.40
N ILE A 77 -3.46 14.68 -3.30
CA ILE A 77 -3.95 15.01 -1.96
C ILE A 77 -3.22 16.21 -1.33
N HIS A 78 -2.05 16.57 -1.87
CA HIS A 78 -1.26 17.74 -1.45
C HIS A 78 -1.58 18.96 -2.32
N ARG A 79 -1.41 20.16 -1.75
CA ARG A 79 -1.70 21.43 -2.43
C ARG A 79 -0.44 22.31 -2.51
N ASP A 80 -0.47 23.34 -3.36
CA ASP A 80 0.67 24.29 -3.45
C ASP A 80 0.92 25.02 -2.12
N ASP A 81 -0.12 25.22 -1.32
CA ASP A 81 -0.03 25.80 0.03
C ASP A 81 0.67 24.87 1.04
N ASP A 82 0.77 23.56 0.75
CA ASP A 82 1.39 22.58 1.63
C ASP A 82 2.90 22.40 1.36
N VAL A 83 3.47 23.10 0.38
CA VAL A 83 4.89 22.95 0.03
C VAL A 83 5.79 23.22 1.24
N GLY A 84 6.64 22.24 1.58
CA GLY A 84 7.52 22.25 2.75
C GLY A 84 6.90 21.65 4.02
N VAL A 85 5.62 21.29 4.02
CA VAL A 85 4.99 20.51 5.11
C VAL A 85 5.35 19.03 4.93
N ALA A 86 5.52 18.29 6.02
CA ALA A 86 5.71 16.84 5.97
C ALA A 86 4.55 16.17 5.22
N LYS A 87 4.84 15.22 4.32
CA LYS A 87 3.80 14.59 3.50
C LYS A 87 2.79 13.81 4.36
N ALA A 88 3.26 13.13 5.41
CA ALA A 88 2.39 12.43 6.36
C ALA A 88 1.36 13.38 6.99
N GLU A 89 1.80 14.55 7.45
CA GLU A 89 0.91 15.57 8.04
C GLU A 89 -0.04 16.20 7.01
N SER A 90 0.45 16.53 5.81
CA SER A 90 -0.40 17.04 4.73
C SER A 90 -1.48 16.03 4.33
N ALA A 91 -1.13 14.74 4.25
CA ALA A 91 -2.08 13.67 4.00
C ALA A 91 -3.11 13.53 5.13
N ALA A 92 -2.68 13.61 6.39
CA ALA A 92 -3.58 13.58 7.53
C ALA A 92 -4.55 14.77 7.54
N ALA A 93 -4.09 15.98 7.18
CA ALA A 93 -4.94 17.14 7.01
C ALA A 93 -5.98 16.93 5.89
N PHE A 94 -5.57 16.34 4.76
CA PHE A 94 -6.49 15.97 3.68
C PHE A 94 -7.57 14.99 4.16
N VAL A 95 -7.19 13.90 4.83
CA VAL A 95 -8.12 12.87 5.34
C VAL A 95 -9.15 13.49 6.28
N ARG A 96 -8.70 14.28 7.28
CA ARG A 96 -9.59 14.97 8.22
C ARG A 96 -10.57 15.92 7.53
N GLY A 97 -10.13 16.56 6.45
CA GLY A 97 -10.96 17.45 5.63
C GLY A 97 -11.97 16.71 4.75
N LEU A 98 -11.63 15.52 4.27
CA LEU A 98 -12.47 14.70 3.40
C LEU A 98 -13.52 13.91 4.19
N ASN A 99 -13.10 13.22 5.25
CA ASN A 99 -13.95 12.32 6.02
C ASN A 99 -13.65 12.40 7.54
N PRO A 100 -14.47 13.13 8.31
CA PRO A 100 -14.27 13.27 9.75
C PRO A 100 -14.60 12.00 10.55
N ASP A 101 -15.19 10.97 9.92
CA ASP A 101 -15.42 9.67 10.57
C ASP A 101 -14.13 8.84 10.67
N VAL A 102 -13.09 9.20 9.90
CA VAL A 102 -11.83 8.46 9.79
C VAL A 102 -10.80 9.06 10.76
N SER A 103 -10.26 8.21 11.64
CA SER A 103 -9.08 8.54 12.42
C SER A 103 -7.84 8.43 11.54
N VAL A 104 -6.93 9.41 11.66
CA VAL A 104 -5.69 9.39 10.89
C VAL A 104 -4.49 9.77 11.75
N GLU A 105 -3.48 8.89 11.71
CA GLU A 105 -2.19 9.03 12.38
C GLU A 105 -1.09 9.29 11.33
N PRO A 106 -0.50 10.50 11.30
CA PRO A 106 0.69 10.77 10.52
C PRO A 106 1.95 10.27 11.25
N VAL A 107 2.79 9.52 10.54
CA VAL A 107 4.10 9.06 11.04
C VAL A 107 5.19 9.61 10.13
N GLU A 108 5.88 10.64 10.62
CA GLU A 108 7.02 11.27 9.93
C GLU A 108 8.30 10.43 10.11
N ALA A 109 8.35 9.25 9.48
CA ALA A 109 9.50 8.36 9.60
C ALA A 109 9.73 7.55 8.34
N ARG A 110 10.99 7.22 8.09
CA ARG A 110 11.36 6.20 7.10
C ARG A 110 11.14 4.84 7.74
N VAL A 111 10.42 3.95 7.05
CA VAL A 111 10.26 2.58 7.53
C VAL A 111 11.58 1.83 7.38
N ASP A 112 12.10 1.33 8.50
CA ASP A 112 13.32 0.55 8.59
C ASP A 112 13.19 -0.56 9.66
N LYS A 113 14.24 -1.38 9.82
CA LYS A 113 14.25 -2.51 10.77
C LYS A 113 13.92 -2.11 12.21
N SER A 114 14.20 -0.87 12.60
CA SER A 114 14.04 -0.40 13.99
C SER A 114 12.60 -0.03 14.34
N ASN A 115 11.75 0.28 13.34
CA ASN A 115 10.38 0.76 13.57
C ASN A 115 9.28 -0.07 12.86
N VAL A 116 9.63 -0.90 11.87
CA VAL A 116 8.64 -1.57 11.01
C VAL A 116 7.60 -2.39 11.77
N HIS A 117 8.02 -3.11 12.81
CA HIS A 117 7.12 -3.91 13.66
C HIS A 117 6.09 -3.04 14.39
N GLU A 118 6.49 -1.87 14.87
CA GLU A 118 5.58 -0.92 15.52
C GLU A 118 4.64 -0.28 14.49
N VAL A 119 5.18 0.09 13.33
CA VAL A 119 4.43 0.72 12.24
C VAL A 119 3.28 -0.18 11.75
N VAL A 120 3.56 -1.46 11.51
CA VAL A 120 2.58 -2.39 10.94
C VAL A 120 1.72 -3.09 12.01
N ALA A 121 2.05 -2.95 13.30
CA ALA A 121 1.37 -3.62 14.39
C ALA A 121 -0.14 -3.41 14.32
N SER A 122 -0.94 -4.49 14.39
CA SER A 122 -2.41 -4.45 14.38
C SER A 122 -3.03 -3.84 13.11
N ALA A 123 -2.29 -3.76 12.01
CA ALA A 123 -2.89 -3.45 10.71
C ALA A 123 -3.71 -4.65 10.22
N ASP A 124 -4.92 -4.38 9.72
CA ASP A 124 -5.70 -5.39 8.98
C ASP A 124 -5.13 -5.58 7.58
N VAL A 125 -4.60 -4.51 6.99
CA VAL A 125 -3.92 -4.49 5.69
C VAL A 125 -2.84 -3.41 5.68
N VAL A 126 -1.70 -3.72 5.06
CA VAL A 126 -0.66 -2.73 4.74
C VAL A 126 -0.69 -2.44 3.24
N VAL A 127 -0.58 -1.16 2.86
CA VAL A 127 -0.42 -0.72 1.48
C VAL A 127 1.00 -0.20 1.28
N ASP A 128 1.77 -0.91 0.47
CA ASP A 128 3.11 -0.49 0.07
C ASP A 128 3.02 0.43 -1.14
N ALA A 129 3.07 1.73 -0.87
CA ALA A 129 3.17 2.81 -1.84
C ALA A 129 4.58 3.45 -1.83
N SER A 130 5.58 2.72 -1.32
CA SER A 130 6.96 3.18 -1.23
C SER A 130 7.64 3.14 -2.60
N ASP A 131 8.60 4.05 -2.81
CA ASP A 131 9.30 4.17 -4.09
C ASP A 131 10.70 3.55 -4.09
N ASN A 132 11.12 2.91 -3.00
CA ASN A 132 12.46 2.34 -2.86
C ASN A 132 12.43 0.83 -2.58
N PHE A 133 13.44 0.10 -3.05
CA PHE A 133 13.51 -1.35 -2.88
C PHE A 133 13.65 -1.80 -1.42
N PRO A 134 14.54 -1.22 -0.58
CA PRO A 134 14.66 -1.60 0.83
C PRO A 134 13.34 -1.71 1.58
N THR A 135 12.50 -0.67 1.50
CA THR A 135 11.19 -0.65 2.17
C THR A 135 10.26 -1.72 1.63
N ARG A 136 10.21 -1.96 0.31
CA ARG A 136 9.37 -3.02 -0.29
C ARG A 136 9.74 -4.41 0.24
N TYR A 137 11.03 -4.74 0.25
CA TYR A 137 11.51 -6.02 0.74
C TYR A 137 11.28 -6.18 2.25
N LEU A 138 11.54 -5.12 3.02
CA LEU A 138 11.30 -5.13 4.46
C LEU A 138 9.81 -5.32 4.80
N LEU A 139 8.92 -4.58 4.14
CA LEU A 139 7.47 -4.72 4.33
C LEU A 139 6.99 -6.13 3.95
N ASN A 140 7.48 -6.67 2.83
CA ASN A 140 7.16 -8.05 2.43
C ASN A 140 7.50 -9.05 3.55
N ASP A 141 8.72 -8.97 4.06
CA ASP A 141 9.22 -9.95 5.02
C ASP A 141 8.46 -9.82 6.36
N VAL A 142 8.30 -8.59 6.87
CA VAL A 142 7.61 -8.35 8.15
C VAL A 142 6.12 -8.67 8.08
N CYS A 143 5.42 -8.21 7.04
CA CYS A 143 3.98 -8.50 6.90
C CYS A 143 3.76 -10.02 6.79
N ARG A 144 4.70 -10.75 6.17
CA ARG A 144 4.65 -12.21 6.13
C ARG A 144 4.82 -12.84 7.51
N PHE A 145 5.80 -12.39 8.29
CA PHE A 145 6.04 -12.92 9.64
C PHE A 145 4.91 -12.60 10.62
N GLU A 146 4.27 -11.44 10.45
CA GLU A 146 3.16 -11.00 11.32
C GLU A 146 1.78 -11.51 10.85
N GLY A 147 1.71 -12.15 9.68
CA GLY A 147 0.44 -12.64 9.13
C GLY A 147 -0.49 -11.51 8.66
N ILE A 148 0.09 -10.40 8.19
CA ILE A 148 -0.64 -9.23 7.70
C ILE A 148 -0.64 -9.22 6.16
N PRO A 149 -1.80 -9.08 5.50
CA PRO A 149 -1.86 -8.87 4.05
C PRO A 149 -1.17 -7.57 3.61
N LEU A 150 -0.40 -7.65 2.53
CA LEU A 150 0.32 -6.52 1.94
C LEU A 150 -0.13 -6.28 0.50
N VAL A 151 -0.61 -5.07 0.20
CA VAL A 151 -0.99 -4.63 -1.14
C VAL A 151 0.15 -3.83 -1.74
N HIS A 152 0.82 -4.39 -2.74
CA HIS A 152 2.00 -3.80 -3.37
C HIS A 152 1.66 -3.10 -4.68
N GLY A 153 2.25 -1.93 -4.88
CA GLY A 153 2.21 -1.18 -6.14
C GLY A 153 3.60 -0.68 -6.53
N ALA A 154 3.89 -0.66 -7.82
CA ALA A 154 5.11 -0.09 -8.37
C ALA A 154 4.84 0.56 -9.74
N ILE A 155 5.69 1.50 -10.12
CA ILE A 155 5.56 2.25 -11.37
C ILE A 155 6.93 2.55 -11.98
N TYR A 156 6.97 2.65 -13.30
CA TYR A 156 8.13 3.08 -14.05
C TYR A 156 7.70 3.68 -15.39
N LYS A 157 7.98 4.98 -15.62
CA LYS A 157 7.62 5.73 -16.83
C LYS A 157 6.12 5.70 -17.19
N PHE A 158 5.69 4.69 -17.95
CA PHE A 158 4.34 4.46 -18.44
C PHE A 158 3.78 3.11 -18.01
N GLU A 159 4.53 2.35 -17.22
CA GLU A 159 4.21 1.00 -16.79
C GLU A 159 3.89 0.99 -15.30
N GLY A 160 2.78 0.37 -14.94
CA GLY A 160 2.36 0.13 -13.57
C GLY A 160 2.34 -1.36 -13.25
N GLN A 161 2.60 -1.70 -12.00
CA GLN A 161 2.52 -3.05 -11.48
C GLN A 161 1.76 -3.06 -10.16
N ALA A 162 0.96 -4.12 -9.95
CA ALA A 162 0.30 -4.35 -8.67
C ALA A 162 0.21 -5.86 -8.37
N THR A 163 0.30 -6.22 -7.10
CA THR A 163 0.01 -7.57 -6.61
C THR A 163 -0.41 -7.52 -5.14
N THR A 164 -1.10 -8.56 -4.68
CA THR A 164 -1.55 -8.67 -3.29
C THR A 164 -0.87 -9.87 -2.67
N LEU A 165 -0.14 -9.64 -1.59
CA LEU A 165 0.67 -10.64 -0.90
C LEU A 165 -0.07 -11.02 0.38
N VAL A 166 -0.66 -12.21 0.40
CA VAL A 166 -1.39 -12.71 1.57
C VAL A 166 -0.53 -13.71 2.38
N PRO A 167 -0.76 -13.89 3.69
CA PRO A 167 0.06 -14.74 4.56
C PRO A 167 0.21 -16.20 4.12
N GLU A 168 -0.74 -16.74 3.36
CA GLU A 168 -0.68 -18.13 2.88
C GLU A 168 -0.16 -18.24 1.43
N GLY A 169 -0.11 -17.13 0.69
CA GLY A 169 0.25 -17.08 -0.73
C GLY A 169 1.77 -17.07 -0.99
N PRO A 170 2.21 -16.91 -2.26
CA PRO A 170 3.58 -16.49 -2.56
C PRO A 170 3.89 -15.09 -2.00
N CYS A 171 5.13 -14.88 -1.56
CA CYS A 171 5.61 -13.56 -1.12
C CYS A 171 6.32 -12.82 -2.27
N TYR A 172 6.67 -11.55 -2.08
CA TYR A 172 7.39 -10.74 -3.07
C TYR A 172 8.71 -11.40 -3.49
N ARG A 173 9.44 -12.02 -2.55
CA ARG A 173 10.68 -12.75 -2.84
C ARG A 173 10.49 -14.02 -3.67
N CYS A 174 9.27 -14.58 -3.74
CA CYS A 174 8.98 -15.66 -4.70
C CYS A 174 8.97 -15.17 -6.14
N LEU A 175 8.66 -13.88 -6.35
CA LEU A 175 8.64 -13.23 -7.66
C LEU A 175 9.99 -12.59 -8.00
N PHE A 176 10.57 -11.85 -7.05
CA PHE A 176 11.86 -11.17 -7.15
C PHE A 176 12.71 -11.48 -5.92
N ALA A 177 13.56 -12.50 -5.99
CA ALA A 177 14.33 -12.99 -4.84
C ALA A 177 15.16 -11.90 -4.15
N GLU A 178 15.79 -11.03 -4.95
CA GLU A 178 16.69 -9.96 -4.52
C GLU A 178 16.39 -8.67 -5.29
N ALA A 179 16.65 -7.54 -4.64
CA ALA A 179 16.56 -6.24 -5.27
C ALA A 179 17.61 -6.11 -6.39
N PRO A 180 17.32 -5.36 -7.46
CA PRO A 180 18.30 -5.04 -8.48
C PRO A 180 19.53 -4.35 -7.88
N GLU A 181 20.70 -4.52 -8.50
CA GLU A 181 21.92 -3.83 -8.06
C GLU A 181 21.71 -2.31 -8.01
N PRO A 182 22.20 -1.62 -6.96
CA PRO A 182 22.04 -0.17 -6.84
C PRO A 182 22.46 0.59 -8.10
N GLY A 183 21.59 1.47 -8.58
CA GLY A 183 21.83 2.30 -9.76
C GLY A 183 21.51 1.63 -11.11
N THR A 184 21.09 0.37 -11.15
CA THR A 184 20.66 -0.30 -12.40
C THR A 184 19.24 0.10 -12.82
N VAL A 185 18.39 0.42 -11.85
CA VAL A 185 17.04 0.95 -12.07
C VAL A 185 17.04 2.42 -11.66
N PRO A 186 16.87 3.37 -12.59
CA PRO A 186 16.82 4.78 -12.26
C PRO A 186 15.50 5.12 -11.55
N ASP A 187 15.58 6.06 -10.60
CA ASP A 187 14.42 6.48 -9.81
C ASP A 187 13.40 7.29 -10.65
N CYS A 188 12.18 7.42 -10.12
CA CYS A 188 11.12 8.18 -10.79
C CYS A 188 11.43 9.68 -10.91
N ALA A 189 12.21 10.23 -9.97
CA ALA A 189 12.56 11.65 -9.95
C ALA A 189 13.47 12.04 -11.12
N THR A 190 14.38 11.15 -11.50
CA THR A 190 15.34 11.33 -12.60
C THR A 190 14.78 10.88 -13.94
N THR A 191 13.99 9.81 -13.95
CA THR A 191 13.46 9.21 -15.20
C THR A 191 12.20 9.92 -15.69
N GLY A 192 11.40 10.47 -14.77
CA GLY A 192 10.07 10.97 -15.03
C GLY A 192 9.03 9.85 -15.11
N VAL A 193 7.79 10.21 -14.77
CA VAL A 193 6.63 9.30 -14.80
C VAL A 193 5.41 10.06 -15.32
N LEU A 194 4.57 9.40 -16.11
CA LEU A 194 3.29 9.96 -16.53
C LEU A 194 2.43 10.24 -15.29
N GLY A 195 2.08 11.50 -15.03
CA GLY A 195 1.49 11.93 -13.75
C GLY A 195 0.23 11.17 -13.30
N VAL A 196 -0.58 10.71 -14.26
CA VAL A 196 -1.81 9.95 -13.99
C VAL A 196 -1.58 8.47 -13.69
N LEU A 197 -0.45 7.91 -14.11
CA LEU A 197 -0.13 6.48 -13.94
C LEU A 197 -0.10 6.05 -12.46
N PRO A 198 0.60 6.76 -11.53
CA PRO A 198 0.51 6.47 -10.10
C PRO A 198 -0.93 6.53 -9.57
N GLY A 199 -1.73 7.47 -10.10
CA GLY A 199 -3.16 7.60 -9.80
C GLY A 199 -3.91 6.29 -10.04
N THR A 200 -3.77 5.72 -11.23
CA THR A 200 -4.42 4.46 -11.60
C THR A 200 -3.96 3.29 -10.74
N VAL A 201 -2.64 3.15 -10.52
CA VAL A 201 -2.10 2.03 -9.71
C VAL A 201 -2.49 2.16 -8.25
N GLY A 202 -2.48 3.36 -7.67
CA GLY A 202 -2.90 3.55 -6.29
C GLY A 202 -4.41 3.34 -6.08
N CYS A 203 -5.26 3.63 -7.07
CA CYS A 203 -6.67 3.20 -7.05
C CYS A 203 -6.81 1.67 -7.08
N ILE A 204 -5.96 0.97 -7.83
CA ILE A 204 -5.91 -0.49 -7.82
C ILE A 204 -5.50 -0.99 -6.43
N GLN A 205 -4.51 -0.35 -5.78
CA GLN A 205 -4.13 -0.70 -4.41
C GLN A 205 -5.30 -0.50 -3.41
N ALA A 206 -6.02 0.62 -3.48
CA ALA A 206 -7.20 0.83 -2.64
C ALA A 206 -8.28 -0.23 -2.91
N THR A 207 -8.46 -0.64 -4.17
CA THR A 207 -9.41 -1.70 -4.54
C THR A 207 -9.01 -3.04 -3.93
N GLU A 208 -7.73 -3.43 -3.99
CA GLU A 208 -7.24 -4.67 -3.37
C GLU A 208 -7.39 -4.64 -1.85
N ALA A 209 -7.08 -3.52 -1.20
CA ALA A 209 -7.26 -3.36 0.23
C ALA A 209 -8.75 -3.49 0.62
N MET A 210 -9.65 -2.85 -0.12
CA MET A 210 -11.10 -2.98 0.10
C MET A 210 -11.58 -4.43 -0.01
N LYS A 211 -11.12 -5.19 -1.02
CA LYS A 211 -11.49 -6.61 -1.16
C LYS A 211 -11.06 -7.43 0.05
N ILE A 212 -9.87 -7.19 0.60
CA ILE A 212 -9.40 -7.84 1.82
C ILE A 212 -10.29 -7.46 3.01
N LEU A 213 -10.52 -6.16 3.23
CA LEU A 213 -11.29 -5.66 4.37
C LEU A 213 -12.76 -6.11 4.35
N LEU A 214 -13.33 -6.27 3.15
CA LEU A 214 -14.69 -6.75 2.95
C LEU A 214 -14.78 -8.28 2.86
N ASP A 215 -13.65 -9.00 2.74
CA ASP A 215 -13.63 -10.44 2.43
C ASP A 215 -14.50 -10.77 1.21
N GLU A 216 -14.38 -9.95 0.16
CA GLU A 216 -15.20 -10.04 -1.04
C GLU A 216 -14.36 -9.90 -2.32
N GLY A 217 -14.69 -10.73 -3.32
CA GLY A 217 -13.96 -10.82 -4.58
C GLY A 217 -12.62 -11.56 -4.49
N GLU A 218 -11.88 -11.60 -5.61
CA GLU A 218 -10.59 -12.29 -5.70
C GLU A 218 -9.43 -11.29 -5.75
N VAL A 219 -8.57 -11.29 -4.74
CA VAL A 219 -7.36 -10.45 -4.69
C VAL A 219 -6.27 -10.94 -5.65
N LEU A 220 -5.28 -10.11 -5.96
CA LEU A 220 -4.13 -10.40 -6.82
C LEU A 220 -3.12 -11.39 -6.24
N ASP A 221 -3.53 -12.25 -5.30
CA ASP A 221 -2.68 -13.33 -4.78
C ASP A 221 -2.20 -14.24 -5.91
N GLY A 222 -0.87 -14.47 -5.97
CA GLY A 222 -0.23 -15.23 -7.05
C GLY A 222 -0.39 -14.64 -8.45
N ARG A 223 -0.78 -13.37 -8.59
CA ARG A 223 -0.96 -12.69 -9.88
C ARG A 223 -0.30 -11.31 -9.87
N LEU A 224 0.63 -11.09 -10.78
CA LEU A 224 1.21 -9.77 -11.02
C LEU A 224 0.41 -9.08 -12.13
N LEU A 225 -0.30 -8.02 -11.78
CA LEU A 225 -0.97 -7.16 -12.75
C LEU A 225 0.07 -6.21 -13.36
N PHE A 226 0.11 -6.14 -14.67
CA PHE A 226 0.81 -5.15 -15.47
C PHE A 226 -0.19 -4.20 -16.11
N TYR A 227 0.07 -2.91 -16.00
CA TYR A 227 -0.68 -1.85 -16.66
C TYR A 227 0.27 -1.08 -17.59
N ASP A 228 0.01 -1.11 -18.90
CA ASP A 228 0.68 -0.24 -19.87
C ASP A 228 -0.23 0.96 -20.18
N ALA A 229 0.20 2.17 -19.80
CA ALA A 229 -0.58 3.39 -20.02
C ALA A 229 -0.52 3.92 -21.47
N MET A 230 0.47 3.51 -22.27
CA MET A 230 0.59 3.92 -23.66
C MET A 230 -0.38 3.12 -24.53
N ASP A 231 -0.41 1.80 -24.35
CA ASP A 231 -1.28 0.89 -25.10
C ASP A 231 -2.64 0.68 -24.40
N MET A 232 -2.80 1.17 -23.17
CA MET A 232 -3.99 1.01 -22.32
C MET A 232 -4.38 -0.46 -22.14
N THR A 233 -3.39 -1.31 -21.85
CA THR A 233 -3.58 -2.75 -21.62
C THR A 233 -3.40 -3.10 -20.15
N PHE A 234 -4.12 -4.15 -19.74
CA PHE A 234 -3.99 -4.77 -18.42
C PHE A 234 -3.76 -6.26 -18.62
N GLU A 235 -2.61 -6.75 -18.18
CA GLU A 235 -2.23 -8.15 -18.29
C GLU A 235 -1.90 -8.72 -16.92
N THR A 236 -2.31 -9.96 -16.63
CA THR A 236 -1.96 -10.64 -15.38
C THR A 236 -1.01 -11.79 -15.66
N VAL A 237 0.15 -11.78 -15.01
CA VAL A 237 1.12 -12.87 -15.07
C VAL A 237 1.02 -13.69 -13.78
N PRO A 238 0.66 -14.98 -13.83
CA PRO A 238 0.58 -15.81 -12.66
C PRO A 238 1.99 -16.16 -12.14
N TYR A 239 2.17 -16.15 -10.83
CA TYR A 239 3.36 -16.64 -10.15
C TYR A 239 2.96 -17.55 -8.98
N ARG A 240 3.91 -18.35 -8.49
CA ARG A 240 3.66 -19.36 -7.46
C ARG A 240 4.68 -19.24 -6.35
N LYS A 241 4.34 -19.85 -5.21
CA LYS A 241 5.27 -19.99 -4.09
C LYS A 241 6.51 -20.74 -4.58
N ASN A 242 7.68 -20.14 -4.39
CA ASN A 242 8.96 -20.78 -4.68
C ASN A 242 9.36 -21.65 -3.47
N PRO A 243 9.53 -22.98 -3.62
CA PRO A 243 9.98 -23.85 -2.53
C PRO A 243 11.32 -23.42 -1.91
N ASP A 244 12.18 -22.81 -2.73
CA ASP A 244 13.51 -22.32 -2.34
C ASP A 244 13.49 -20.83 -1.94
N CYS A 245 12.31 -20.26 -1.67
CA CYS A 245 12.21 -18.86 -1.24
C CYS A 245 12.88 -18.69 0.13
N PRO A 246 13.79 -17.72 0.30
CA PRO A 246 14.51 -17.56 1.56
C PRO A 246 13.67 -17.06 2.74
N VAL A 247 12.40 -16.72 2.51
CA VAL A 247 11.47 -16.27 3.55
C VAL A 247 10.34 -17.27 3.76
N CYS A 248 9.61 -17.65 2.71
CA CYS A 248 8.44 -18.53 2.87
C CYS A 248 8.65 -19.98 2.38
N GLY A 249 9.85 -20.30 1.87
CA GLY A 249 10.25 -21.65 1.44
C GLY A 249 10.63 -22.56 2.61
N GLU A 250 10.97 -23.82 2.31
CA GLU A 250 11.47 -24.74 3.34
C GLU A 250 12.84 -24.26 3.85
N GLY A 251 12.98 -24.08 5.17
CA GLY A 251 14.22 -23.56 5.76
C GLY A 251 14.44 -22.05 5.56
N GLY A 252 13.41 -21.30 5.15
CA GLY A 252 13.46 -19.85 5.13
C GLY A 252 13.67 -19.24 6.51
N VAL A 253 14.17 -18.00 6.53
CA VAL A 253 14.36 -17.23 7.76
C VAL A 253 13.01 -16.91 8.43
N ASP A 254 13.01 -16.79 9.75
CA ASP A 254 11.83 -16.54 10.57
C ASP A 254 11.77 -15.12 11.17
N SER A 255 12.80 -14.32 10.94
CA SER A 255 12.89 -12.93 11.39
C SER A 255 13.72 -12.07 10.43
N ILE A 256 13.66 -10.76 10.63
CA ILE A 256 14.43 -9.77 9.88
C ILE A 256 15.81 -9.48 10.47
N GLU A 257 16.17 -10.07 11.62
CA GLU A 257 17.34 -9.68 12.42
C GLU A 257 18.65 -9.80 11.63
N ASP A 258 18.80 -10.90 10.88
CA ASP A 258 20.02 -11.21 10.12
C ASP A 258 19.96 -10.76 8.65
N ILE A 259 18.90 -10.06 8.25
CA ILE A 259 18.71 -9.57 6.87
C ILE A 259 19.20 -8.12 6.77
N ASP A 260 19.98 -7.82 5.73
CA ASP A 260 20.45 -6.47 5.45
C ASP A 260 19.70 -5.83 4.26
N TYR A 261 19.06 -4.68 4.48
CA TYR A 261 18.19 -4.00 3.52
C TYR A 261 18.81 -2.69 3.00
N VAL A 262 20.05 -2.71 2.51
CA VAL A 262 20.73 -1.49 1.99
C VAL A 262 21.18 -1.62 0.54
N GLU A 263 21.47 -2.83 0.08
CA GLU A 263 21.93 -3.12 -1.29
C GLU A 263 20.92 -4.00 -2.05
N SER A 264 21.28 -5.25 -2.35
CA SER A 264 20.43 -6.21 -3.06
C SER A 264 19.33 -6.80 -2.17
N CYS A 265 19.27 -6.44 -0.88
CA CYS A 265 18.36 -7.06 0.10
C CYS A 265 18.46 -8.60 0.12
N ALA A 266 19.64 -9.14 -0.22
CA ALA A 266 19.88 -10.57 -0.34
C ALA A 266 19.82 -11.27 1.03
N ILE A 267 19.37 -12.52 1.00
CA ILE A 267 19.37 -13.40 2.17
C ILE A 267 20.28 -14.57 1.86
N SER A 268 21.37 -14.69 2.61
CA SER A 268 22.25 -15.86 2.54
C SER A 268 21.72 -16.92 3.49
N LEU A 269 21.28 -18.06 2.95
CA LEU A 269 20.98 -19.25 3.74
C LEU A 269 22.25 -20.11 3.81
N ASP A 270 22.68 -20.48 5.01
CA ASP A 270 23.79 -21.42 5.24
C ASP A 270 23.41 -22.87 4.92
#